data_AF-A0A842KF18-F1
#
_entry.id   AF-A0A842KF18-F1
#
_cell.length_a   1.000
_cell.length_b   1.000
_cell.length_c   1.000
_cell.angle_alpha   90.00
_cell.angle_beta   90.00
_cell.angle_gamma   90.00
#
_symmetry.space_group_name_H-M   'P 1'
#
loop_
_entity.id
_entity.type
_entity.pdbx_description
1 polymer ?
#
loop_
_entity_poly.entity_id
_entity_poly.type
_entity_poly.pdbx_seq_one_letter_code
_entity_poly.pdbx_strand_id
1 'polypeptide(L)'
;MIEEMLSYNKMAHKKQNIKDDENGVFILNKDMEIVFADNLARKKLRHLEDGSGIKVYKIIEKGKTIFYFGLIDDGKFKDKIFREEIAHYFFNPIAIAKGYLSLIEKKGLDHDTLTKIRKIEEAIERIENVVKNIVMNGEIRE
;
A
#
# COMPACT_ATOMS: atom_id res chain seq x y z
N MET A 1 10.96 1.25 14.54
CA MET A 1 10.05 2.22 13.89
C MET A 1 10.74 3.14 12.86
N ILE A 2 11.61 4.10 13.22
CA ILE A 2 12.25 5.00 12.23
C ILE A 2 13.28 4.28 11.35
N GLU A 3 14.09 3.38 11.93
CA GLU A 3 15.07 2.60 11.16
C GLU A 3 14.44 1.58 10.19
N GLU A 4 13.28 1.00 10.56
CA GLU A 4 12.51 0.12 9.68
C GLU A 4 11.92 0.88 8.48
N MET A 5 11.49 2.12 8.67
CA MET A 5 11.03 3.01 7.60
C MET A 5 12.15 3.40 6.61
N LEU A 6 13.38 3.57 7.10
CA LEU A 6 14.55 3.84 6.26
C LEU A 6 14.99 2.60 5.44
N SER A 7 14.81 1.40 6.01
CA SER A 7 15.02 0.13 5.30
C SER A 7 14.04 -0.05 4.14
N TYR A 8 12.77 0.31 4.35
CA TYR A 8 11.73 0.26 3.32
C TYR A 8 12.00 1.21 2.15
N ASN A 9 12.49 2.43 2.43
CA ASN A 9 12.94 3.37 1.39
C ASN A 9 14.10 2.81 0.55
N LYS A 10 15.07 2.14 1.18
CA LYS A 10 16.19 1.51 0.45
C LYS A 10 15.73 0.32 -0.41
N MET A 11 14.69 -0.40 -0.01
CA MET A 11 14.11 -1.50 -0.79
C MET A 11 13.27 -1.00 -1.97
N ALA A 12 12.48 0.07 -1.78
CA ALA A 12 11.68 0.68 -2.85
C ALA A 12 12.53 1.20 -4.02
N HIS A 13 13.77 1.65 -3.76
CA HIS A 13 14.69 2.09 -4.81
C HIS A 13 15.28 0.96 -5.68
N LYS A 14 15.15 -0.32 -5.29
CA LYS A 14 15.66 -1.45 -6.07
C LYS A 14 14.51 -2.25 -6.70
N LYS A 15 14.00 -1.72 -7.81
CA LYS A 15 13.23 -2.41 -8.88
C LYS A 15 11.92 -3.08 -8.44
N GLN A 16 10.79 -2.44 -8.74
CA GLN A 16 9.97 -2.78 -9.92
C GLN A 16 8.82 -1.76 -10.11
N ASN A 17 8.84 -1.11 -11.29
CA ASN A 17 7.70 -0.63 -12.06
C ASN A 17 6.79 0.51 -11.56
N ILE A 18 7.28 1.43 -10.74
CA ILE A 18 6.80 2.82 -10.81
C ILE A 18 7.99 3.70 -11.21
N LYS A 19 8.26 3.76 -12.51
CA LYS A 19 8.87 4.97 -13.08
C LYS A 19 7.71 5.95 -13.24
N ASP A 20 7.39 6.66 -12.17
CA ASP A 20 6.50 7.79 -12.30
C ASP A 20 7.06 8.91 -11.44
N ASP A 21 8.05 9.60 -12.02
CA ASP A 21 8.65 10.82 -11.46
C ASP A 21 7.63 11.99 -11.39
N GLU A 22 6.35 11.74 -11.71
CA GLU A 22 5.25 12.72 -11.72
C GLU A 22 4.39 12.71 -10.43
N ASN A 23 4.42 11.63 -9.64
CA ASN A 23 3.54 11.46 -8.46
C ASN A 23 4.29 11.55 -7.13
N GLY A 24 3.80 12.38 -6.20
CA GLY A 24 4.39 12.53 -4.87
C GLY A 24 3.57 11.85 -3.78
N VAL A 25 4.22 11.20 -2.82
CA VAL A 25 3.55 10.58 -1.66
C VAL A 25 3.90 11.25 -0.33
N PHE A 26 2.93 11.29 0.58
CA PHE A 26 3.09 11.83 1.93
C PHE A 26 2.23 11.09 2.96
N ILE A 27 2.52 11.28 4.24
CA ILE A 27 1.75 10.73 5.37
C ILE A 27 1.47 11.88 6.34
N LEU A 28 0.21 11.99 6.76
CA LEU A 28 -0.22 12.89 7.83
C LEU A 28 -0.52 12.11 9.12
N ASN A 29 -0.27 12.72 10.27
CA ASN A 29 -0.78 12.21 11.54
C ASN A 29 -2.29 12.51 11.68
N LYS A 30 -2.89 12.06 12.78
CA LYS A 30 -4.30 12.33 13.12
C LYS A 30 -4.66 13.81 13.19
N ASP A 31 -3.68 14.68 13.44
CA ASP A 31 -3.82 16.12 13.58
C ASP A 31 -3.57 16.84 12.23
N MET A 32 -3.48 16.07 11.13
CA MET A 32 -3.24 16.52 9.75
C MET A 32 -1.86 17.15 9.52
N GLU A 33 -0.90 16.88 10.38
CA GLU A 33 0.49 17.33 10.24
C GLU A 33 1.30 16.32 9.42
N ILE A 34 2.17 16.82 8.53
CA ILE A 34 3.02 15.98 7.69
C ILE A 34 4.07 15.27 8.56
N VAL A 35 3.95 13.95 8.66
CA VAL A 35 4.94 13.07 9.31
C VAL A 35 5.98 12.58 8.32
N PHE A 36 5.57 12.40 7.07
CA PHE A 36 6.44 11.99 5.98
C PHE A 36 5.99 12.64 4.68
N ALA A 37 6.95 12.98 3.82
CA ALA A 37 6.71 13.37 2.44
C ALA A 37 7.98 13.06 1.66
N ASP A 38 7.84 12.49 0.47
CA ASP A 38 8.96 12.34 -0.46
C ASP A 38 9.39 13.70 -1.04
N ASN A 39 10.46 13.71 -1.85
CA ASN A 39 11.00 14.95 -2.41
C ASN A 39 9.99 15.69 -3.31
N LEU A 40 9.18 14.95 -4.07
CA LEU A 40 8.23 15.52 -5.00
C LEU A 40 7.02 16.09 -4.26
N ALA A 41 6.48 15.36 -3.28
CA ALA A 41 5.44 15.80 -2.39
C ALA A 41 5.89 17.04 -1.59
N ARG A 42 7.10 17.05 -1.04
CA ARG A 42 7.65 18.24 -0.34
C ARG A 42 7.72 19.47 -1.25
N LYS A 43 8.03 19.28 -2.53
CA LYS A 43 8.10 20.37 -3.51
C LYS A 43 6.70 20.86 -3.86
N LYS A 44 5.77 19.95 -4.16
CA LYS A 44 4.41 20.27 -4.60
C LYS A 44 3.53 20.81 -3.46
N LEU A 45 3.59 20.24 -2.25
CA LEU A 45 2.81 20.71 -1.08
C LEU A 45 3.10 22.16 -0.70
N ARG A 46 4.28 22.70 -1.05
CA ARG A 46 4.63 24.11 -0.84
C ARG A 46 3.96 25.07 -1.81
N HIS A 47 3.46 24.58 -2.94
CA HIS A 47 2.94 25.37 -4.06
C HIS A 47 1.46 25.09 -4.36
N LEU A 48 0.81 24.23 -3.57
CA LEU A 48 -0.60 23.87 -3.72
C LEU A 48 -1.46 24.90 -2.98
N GLU A 49 -1.93 25.92 -3.69
CA GLU A 49 -2.83 26.95 -3.14
C GLU A 49 -4.30 26.50 -3.03
N ASP A 50 -4.75 25.54 -3.86
CA ASP A 50 -6.18 25.17 -3.97
C ASP A 50 -6.52 23.67 -3.75
N GLY A 51 -5.56 22.84 -3.32
CA GLY A 51 -5.81 21.41 -3.02
C GLY A 51 -6.18 20.52 -4.22
N SER A 52 -6.17 21.06 -5.43
CA SER A 52 -6.38 20.30 -6.67
C SER A 52 -5.24 19.29 -6.88
N GLY A 53 -5.57 18.03 -7.17
CA GLY A 53 -4.59 16.97 -7.39
C GLY A 53 -4.10 16.23 -6.14
N ILE A 54 -4.60 16.57 -4.95
CA ILE A 54 -4.28 15.86 -3.71
C ILE A 54 -5.37 14.84 -3.39
N LYS A 55 -4.99 13.57 -3.20
CA LYS A 55 -5.85 12.52 -2.68
C LYS A 55 -5.34 12.07 -1.32
N VAL A 56 -6.25 11.85 -0.38
CA VAL A 56 -5.90 11.44 0.98
C VAL A 56 -6.76 10.25 1.37
N TYR A 57 -6.10 9.19 1.80
CA TYR A 57 -6.68 7.91 2.22
C TYR A 57 -6.47 7.73 3.71
N LYS A 58 -7.50 7.29 4.44
CA LYS A 58 -7.40 7.06 5.88
C LYS A 58 -6.68 5.74 6.14
N ILE A 59 -5.76 5.75 7.10
CA ILE A 59 -5.17 4.54 7.68
C ILE A 59 -5.86 4.29 9.01
N ILE A 60 -6.53 3.15 9.13
CA ILE A 60 -7.40 2.83 10.28
C ILE A 60 -6.88 1.58 10.99
N GLU A 61 -6.72 1.68 12.31
CA GLU A 61 -6.39 0.56 13.18
C GLU A 61 -7.41 0.47 14.33
N LYS A 62 -7.99 -0.72 14.54
CA LYS A 62 -9.01 -0.97 15.60
C LYS A 62 -10.16 0.05 15.58
N GLY A 63 -10.63 0.40 14.37
CA GLY A 63 -11.71 1.38 14.17
C GLY A 63 -11.32 2.84 14.40
N LYS A 64 -10.04 3.14 14.67
CA LYS A 64 -9.55 4.51 14.86
C LYS A 64 -8.61 4.89 13.73
N THR A 65 -8.78 6.09 13.17
CA THR A 65 -7.80 6.64 12.23
C THR A 65 -6.51 6.96 12.97
N ILE A 66 -5.41 6.38 12.50
CA ILE A 66 -4.08 6.56 13.09
C ILE A 66 -3.21 7.50 12.24
N PHE A 67 -3.37 7.46 10.91
CA PHE A 67 -2.65 8.28 9.95
C PHE A 67 -3.52 8.53 8.70
N TYR A 68 -3.03 9.37 7.82
CA TYR A 68 -3.56 9.53 6.48
C TYR A 68 -2.43 9.33 5.47
N PHE A 69 -2.68 8.57 4.41
CA PHE A 69 -1.79 8.44 3.27
C PHE A 69 -2.21 9.41 2.17
N GLY A 70 -1.31 10.28 1.76
CA GLY A 70 -1.54 11.30 0.74
C GLY A 70 -0.82 10.99 -0.56
N LEU A 71 -1.46 11.27 -1.68
CA LEU A 71 -0.93 11.18 -3.03
C LEU A 71 -1.17 12.50 -3.76
N ILE A 72 -0.13 13.02 -4.41
CA ILE A 72 -0.18 14.22 -5.24
C ILE A 72 0.02 13.80 -6.69
N ASP A 73 -0.96 14.14 -7.50
CA ASP A 73 -0.98 13.92 -8.94
C ASP A 73 -1.33 15.24 -9.64
N ASP A 74 -0.67 15.54 -10.76
CA ASP A 74 -0.90 16.78 -11.55
C ASP A 74 -2.20 16.73 -12.38
N GLY A 75 -3.24 16.06 -11.86
CA GLY A 75 -4.58 16.07 -12.42
C GLY A 75 -4.81 15.10 -13.60
N LYS A 76 -3.88 14.18 -13.88
CA LYS A 76 -4.05 13.16 -14.93
C LYS A 76 -4.57 11.83 -14.39
N PHE A 77 -4.35 11.53 -13.12
CA PHE A 77 -4.79 10.29 -12.48
C PHE A 77 -6.24 10.41 -12.03
N LYS A 78 -7.17 9.93 -12.87
CA LYS A 78 -8.53 9.68 -12.40
C LYS A 78 -8.47 8.66 -11.27
N ASP A 79 -9.16 8.93 -10.16
CA ASP A 79 -9.19 8.07 -8.97
C ASP A 79 -9.53 6.61 -9.27
N LYS A 80 -10.35 6.39 -10.30
CA LYS A 80 -10.65 5.07 -10.85
C LYS A 80 -9.40 4.34 -11.38
N ILE A 81 -8.51 5.03 -12.10
CA ILE A 81 -7.29 4.46 -12.69
C ILE A 81 -6.31 4.07 -11.58
N PHE A 82 -6.17 4.89 -10.53
CA PHE A 82 -5.31 4.55 -9.37
C PHE A 82 -5.78 3.27 -8.67
N ARG A 83 -7.09 3.17 -8.41
CA ARG A 83 -7.64 2.00 -7.75
C ARG A 83 -7.57 0.76 -8.63
N GLU A 84 -7.76 0.89 -9.95
CA GLU A 84 -7.57 -0.20 -10.92
C GLU A 84 -6.10 -0.65 -11.00
N GLU A 85 -5.15 0.26 -11.02
CA GLU A 85 -3.72 -0.09 -11.05
C GLU A 85 -3.27 -0.75 -9.75
N ILE A 86 -3.64 -0.22 -8.58
CA ILE A 86 -3.38 -0.85 -7.28
C ILE A 86 -3.98 -2.27 -7.25
N ALA A 87 -5.21 -2.45 -7.74
CA ALA A 87 -5.81 -3.78 -7.83
C ALA A 87 -4.93 -4.74 -8.65
N HIS A 88 -4.48 -4.34 -9.84
CA HIS A 88 -3.65 -5.18 -10.69
C HIS A 88 -2.25 -5.46 -10.12
N TYR A 89 -1.60 -4.46 -9.54
CA TYR A 89 -0.25 -4.62 -8.97
C TYR A 89 -0.22 -5.57 -7.78
N PHE A 90 -1.29 -5.62 -6.98
CA PHE A 90 -1.32 -6.43 -5.77
C PHE A 90 -2.07 -7.76 -5.95
N PHE A 91 -3.24 -7.79 -6.59
CA PHE A 91 -4.01 -9.04 -6.69
C PHE A 91 -3.32 -10.10 -7.55
N ASN A 92 -2.56 -9.70 -8.58
CA ASN A 92 -1.86 -10.65 -9.43
C ASN A 92 -0.77 -11.43 -8.66
N PRO A 93 0.21 -10.79 -7.98
CA PRO A 93 1.15 -11.49 -7.11
C PRO A 93 0.49 -12.29 -5.98
N ILE A 94 -0.58 -11.76 -5.35
CA ILE A 94 -1.33 -12.46 -4.30
C ILE A 94 -1.92 -13.77 -4.82
N ALA A 95 -2.58 -13.73 -5.99
CA ALA A 95 -3.15 -14.91 -6.61
C ALA A 95 -2.08 -15.96 -6.96
N ILE A 96 -0.93 -15.51 -7.47
CA ILE A 96 0.22 -16.39 -7.75
C ILE A 96 0.73 -17.05 -6.46
N ALA A 97 0.91 -16.27 -5.39
CA ALA A 97 1.38 -16.79 -4.11
C ALA A 97 0.42 -17.84 -3.54
N LYS A 98 -0.89 -17.55 -3.51
CA LYS A 98 -1.92 -18.51 -3.07
C LYS A 98 -1.94 -19.79 -3.93
N GLY A 99 -1.79 -19.64 -5.24
CA GLY A 99 -1.71 -20.79 -6.16
C GLY A 99 -0.53 -21.72 -5.83
N TYR A 100 0.66 -21.15 -5.59
CA TYR A 100 1.83 -21.93 -5.19
C TYR A 100 1.66 -22.61 -3.82
N LEU A 101 1.08 -21.92 -2.83
CA LEU A 101 0.84 -22.51 -1.51
C LEU A 101 -0.12 -23.72 -1.61
N SER A 102 -1.22 -23.58 -2.35
CA SER A 102 -2.16 -24.69 -2.61
C SER A 102 -1.50 -25.91 -3.28
N LEU A 103 -0.55 -25.69 -4.19
CA LEU A 103 0.21 -26.78 -4.82
C LEU A 103 1.15 -27.48 -3.82
N ILE A 104 1.70 -26.73 -2.86
CA ILE A 104 2.60 -27.25 -1.84
C ILE A 104 1.82 -28.08 -0.81
N GLU A 105 0.67 -27.59 -0.33
CA GLU A 105 -0.16 -28.31 0.65
C GLU A 105 -0.60 -29.71 0.18
N LYS A 106 -0.84 -29.87 -1.12
CA LYS A 106 -1.24 -31.16 -1.73
C LYS A 106 -0.16 -32.25 -1.67
N LYS A 107 1.07 -31.93 -1.26
CA LYS A 107 2.21 -32.87 -1.28
C LYS A 107 2.38 -33.73 -0.03
N GLY A 108 1.43 -33.74 0.90
CA GLY A 108 1.47 -34.60 2.10
C GLY A 108 2.61 -34.22 3.05
N LEU A 109 2.60 -32.97 3.50
CA LEU A 109 3.65 -32.36 4.33
C LEU A 109 3.49 -32.70 5.81
N ASP A 110 4.58 -32.54 6.58
CA ASP A 110 4.54 -32.66 8.03
C ASP A 110 3.74 -31.50 8.67
N HIS A 111 3.34 -31.71 9.93
CA HIS A 111 2.48 -30.77 10.66
C HIS A 111 3.12 -29.38 10.86
N ASP A 112 4.43 -29.30 11.11
CA ASP A 112 5.11 -28.01 11.33
C ASP A 112 5.14 -27.20 10.04
N THR A 113 5.46 -27.85 8.92
CA THR A 113 5.43 -27.22 7.59
C THR A 113 4.02 -26.74 7.22
N LEU A 114 2.98 -27.55 7.45
CA LEU A 114 1.59 -27.15 7.23
C LEU A 114 1.20 -25.94 8.08
N THR A 115 1.64 -25.90 9.34
CA THR A 115 1.36 -24.76 10.23
C THR A 115 2.00 -23.47 9.72
N LYS A 116 3.23 -23.54 9.21
CA LYS A 116 3.91 -22.38 8.61
C LYS A 116 3.21 -21.91 7.34
N ILE A 117 2.76 -22.82 6.49
CA ILE A 117 2.01 -22.48 5.27
C ILE A 117 0.73 -21.73 5.61
N ARG A 118 -0.06 -22.23 6.57
CA ARG A 118 -1.29 -21.54 7.02
C ARG A 118 -1.03 -20.12 7.51
N LYS A 119 0.03 -19.90 8.28
CA LYS A 119 0.41 -18.55 8.72
C LYS A 119 0.77 -17.62 7.56
N ILE A 120 1.36 -18.16 6.50
CA ILE A 120 1.66 -17.39 5.28
C ILE A 120 0.36 -17.08 4.54
N GLU A 121 -0.56 -18.04 4.41
CA GLU A 121 -1.88 -17.81 3.79
C GLU A 121 -2.67 -16.75 4.54
N GLU A 122 -2.72 -16.82 5.87
CA GLU A 122 -3.32 -15.79 6.73
C GLU A 122 -2.68 -14.43 6.44
N ALA A 123 -1.35 -14.32 6.43
CA ALA A 123 -0.68 -13.06 6.13
C ALA A 123 -1.02 -12.51 4.74
N ILE A 124 -1.11 -13.37 3.72
CA ILE A 124 -1.51 -12.99 2.36
C ILE A 124 -2.96 -12.52 2.33
N GLU A 125 -3.87 -13.19 3.05
CA GLU A 125 -5.28 -12.77 3.15
C GLU A 125 -5.43 -11.40 3.80
N ARG A 126 -4.65 -11.11 4.84
CA ARG A 126 -4.62 -9.79 5.47
C ARG A 126 -4.21 -8.70 4.47
N ILE A 127 -3.17 -8.95 3.67
CA ILE A 127 -2.74 -8.03 2.62
C ILE A 127 -3.85 -7.87 1.56
N GLU A 128 -4.48 -8.97 1.14
CA GLU A 128 -5.57 -8.94 0.17
C GLU A 128 -6.76 -8.09 0.66
N ASN A 129 -7.13 -8.20 1.93
CA ASN A 129 -8.21 -7.42 2.54
C ASN A 129 -7.87 -5.93 2.58
N VAL A 130 -6.63 -5.57 2.93
CA VAL A 130 -6.17 -4.18 2.87
C VAL A 130 -6.28 -3.63 1.45
N VAL A 131 -5.82 -4.37 0.45
CA VAL A 131 -5.89 -3.95 -0.96
C VAL A 131 -7.35 -3.81 -1.40
N LYS A 132 -8.23 -4.75 -1.04
CA LYS A 132 -9.68 -4.63 -1.31
C LYS A 132 -10.28 -3.38 -0.69
N ASN A 133 -9.95 -3.05 0.55
CA ASN A 133 -10.44 -1.85 1.22
C ASN A 133 -9.92 -0.56 0.55
N ILE A 134 -8.68 -0.56 0.05
CA ILE A 134 -8.15 0.57 -0.74
C ILE A 134 -8.93 0.73 -2.04
N VAL A 135 -9.11 -0.36 -2.79
CA VAL A 135 -9.76 -0.34 -4.11
C VAL A 135 -11.26 -0.03 -4.01
N MET A 136 -11.95 -0.60 -3.03
CA MET A 136 -13.41 -0.44 -2.89
C MET A 136 -13.77 0.83 -2.13
N ASN A 137 -13.10 1.08 -1.01
CA ASN A 137 -13.52 2.07 -0.02
C ASN A 137 -12.56 3.28 0.08
N GLY A 138 -11.36 3.21 -0.52
CA GLY A 138 -10.33 4.24 -0.33
C GLY A 138 -9.78 4.26 1.10
N GLU A 139 -9.76 3.11 1.79
CA GLU A 139 -9.32 2.99 3.17
C GLU A 139 -8.19 1.98 3.28
N ILE A 140 -7.12 2.33 3.99
CA ILE A 140 -6.03 1.42 4.33
C ILE A 140 -6.36 0.81 5.69
N ARG A 141 -7.04 -0.33 5.66
CA ARG A 141 -7.40 -1.12 6.85
C ARG A 141 -7.54 -2.58 6.48
N GLU A 142 -7.30 -3.47 7.44
CA GLU A 142 -7.65 -4.89 7.31
C GLU A 142 -9.16 -5.08 7.40
#